data_AF-A0A1V5TJ16-F1
#
_entry.id   AF-A0A1V5TJ16-F1
#
_cell.length_a   1.000
_cell.length_b   1.000
_cell.length_c   1.000
_cell.angle_alpha   90.00
_cell.angle_beta   90.00
_cell.angle_gamma   90.00
#
_symmetry.space_group_name_H-M   'P 1'
#
loop_
_entity.id
_entity.type
_entity.pdbx_description
1 polymer ?
#
loop_
_entity_poly.entity_id
_entity_poly.type
_entity_poly.pdbx_seq_one_letter_code
_entity_poly.pdbx_strand_id
1 'polypeptide(L)' 'MGRKVEVAGIMGPVWFIGWLFTIGFLKLTFFKGLLALIVWPYYIGDFLSGKVM' A
#
# COMPACT_ATOMS: atom_id res chain seq x y z
N MET A 1 -22.46 16.07 19.07
CA MET A 1 -21.04 16.03 19.46
C MET A 1 -20.27 15.27 18.39
N GLY A 2 -19.56 15.98 17.49
CA GLY A 2 -18.86 15.35 16.37
C GLY A 2 -17.51 14.80 16.81
N ARG A 3 -17.26 13.50 16.63
CA ARG A 3 -15.92 12.92 16.85
C ARG A 3 -14.96 13.54 15.84
N LYS A 4 -13.99 14.32 16.33
CA LYS A 4 -12.78 14.62 15.55
C LYS A 4 -12.01 13.31 15.41
N VAL A 5 -12.00 12.73 14.21
CA VAL A 5 -11.14 11.59 13.91
C VAL A 5 -9.78 12.18 13.52
N GLU A 6 -8.87 12.25 14.48
CA GLU A 6 -7.49 12.66 14.22
C GLU A 6 -6.72 11.48 13.62
N VAL A 7 -6.65 11.42 12.29
CA VAL A 7 -5.80 10.46 11.58
C VAL A 7 -4.41 11.07 11.42
N ALA A 8 -3.59 11.00 12.47
CA ALA A 8 -2.14 11.20 12.38
C ALA A 8 -1.43 9.83 12.24
N GLY A 9 -1.93 8.97 11.35
CA GLY A 9 -1.40 7.62 11.17
C GLY A 9 -0.20 7.61 10.22
N ILE A 10 0.99 7.26 10.72
CA ILE A 10 2.21 7.10 9.90
C ILE A 10 2.12 5.92 8.90
N MET A 11 1.13 5.04 9.05
CA MET A 11 0.96 3.86 8.18
C MET A 11 0.75 4.22 6.71
N GLY A 12 -0.01 5.28 6.41
CA GLY A 12 -0.23 5.74 5.03
C GLY A 12 1.06 6.21 4.34
N PRO A 13 1.83 7.14 4.95
CA PRO A 13 3.13 7.56 4.44
C PRO A 13 4.14 6.41 4.32
N VAL A 14 4.24 5.55 5.33
CA VAL A 14 5.17 4.39 5.31
C VAL A 14 4.84 3.44 4.16
N TRP A 15 3.55 3.17 3.94
CA TRP A 15 3.06 2.36 2.83
C TRP A 15 3.45 2.98 1.48
N PHE A 16 3.21 4.28 1.31
CA PHE A 16 3.51 4.99 0.07
C PHE A 16 5.02 5.01 -0.23
N ILE A 17 5.85 5.28 0.78
CA ILE A 17 7.32 5.27 0.65
C ILE A 17 7.83 3.88 0.27
N GLY A 18 7.35 2.83 0.94
CA GLY A 18 7.73 1.44 0.64
C GLY A 18 7.46 1.06 -0.82
N TRP A 19 6.33 1.51 -1.37
CA TRP A 19 6.02 1.24 -2.78
C TRP A 19 6.80 2.08 -3.76
N LEU A 20 6.99 3.38 -3.50
CA LEU A 20 7.82 4.21 -4.38
C LEU A 20 9.25 3.67 -4.48
N PHE A 21 9.81 3.21 -3.35
CA PHE A 21 11.11 2.53 -3.33
C PHE A 21 11.10 1.29 -4.23
N THR A 22 10.07 0.44 -4.10
CA THR A 22 9.97 -0.81 -4.85
C THR A 22 9.80 -0.57 -6.35
N ILE A 23 8.98 0.40 -6.75
CA ILE A 23 8.78 0.80 -8.16
C ILE A 23 10.10 1.26 -8.79
N GLY A 24 10.87 2.08 -8.07
CA GLY A 24 12.19 2.55 -8.49
C GLY A 24 13.22 1.42 -8.55
N PHE A 25 13.23 0.53 -7.57
CA PHE A 25 14.11 -0.64 -7.51
C PHE A 25 13.90 -1.58 -8.72
N LEU A 26 12.64 -1.86 -9.07
CA LEU A 26 12.27 -2.72 -10.19
C LEU A 26 12.26 -2.01 -11.56
N LYS A 27 12.55 -0.69 -11.59
CA LYS A 27 12.48 0.15 -12.81
C LYS A 27 11.17 -0.03 -13.59
N LEU A 28 10.05 -0.11 -12.88
CA LEU A 28 8.74 -0.23 -13.52
C LEU A 28 8.40 1.05 -14.28
N THR A 29 7.83 0.91 -15.47
CA THR A 29 7.24 2.04 -16.20
C THR A 29 6.10 2.66 -15.38
N PHE A 30 5.89 3.97 -15.52
CA PHE A 30 4.97 4.78 -14.71
C PHE A 30 3.60 4.10 -14.46
N PHE A 31 2.97 3.59 -15.52
CA PHE A 31 1.67 2.91 -15.43
C PHE A 31 1.72 1.57 -14.69
N LYS A 32 2.81 0.80 -14.85
CA LYS A 32 2.99 -0.44 -14.09
C LYS A 32 3.23 -0.15 -12.61
N GLY A 33 3.95 0.93 -12.30
CA GLY A 33 4.14 1.39 -10.91
C GLY A 33 2.84 1.82 -10.25
N LEU A 34 2.00 2.59 -10.96
CA LEU A 34 0.69 3.02 -10.46
C LEU A 34 -0.23 1.83 -10.18
N LEU A 35 -0.29 0.85 -11.10
CA LEU A 35 -1.05 -0.37 -10.90
C LEU A 35 -0.52 -1.17 -9.70
N ALA A 36 0.80 -1.24 -9.53
CA ALA A 36 1.41 -1.94 -8.41
C ALA A 36 0.99 -1.33 -7.05
N LEU A 37 0.92 0.00 -6.93
CA LEU A 37 0.49 0.70 -5.70
C LEU A 37 -0.92 0.29 -5.25
N ILE A 38 -1.82 0.00 -6.20
CA ILE A 38 -3.23 -0.37 -5.96
C ILE A 38 -3.39 -1.89 -5.77
N VAL A 39 -2.62 -2.67 -6.52
CA VAL A 39 -2.70 -4.14 -6.54
C VAL A 39 -2.05 -4.77 -5.31
N TRP A 40 -0.99 -4.17 -4.76
CA TRP A 40 -0.31 -4.71 -3.57
C TRP A 40 -1.15 -4.84 -2.29
N PRO A 41 -1.99 -3.85 -1.89
CA PRO A 41 -2.83 -4.01 -0.70
C PRO A 41 -3.80 -5.18 -0.84
N TYR A 42 -4.23 -5.50 -2.07
CA TYR A 42 -5.04 -6.68 -2.33
C TYR A 42 -4.25 -7.98 -2.05
N TYR A 43 -3.05 -8.12 -2.61
CA TYR A 43 -2.21 -9.30 -2.37
C TYR A 43 -1.78 -9.46 -0.90
N ILE A 44 -1.48 -8.35 -0.21
CA ILE A 44 -1.15 -8.37 1.21
C ILE A 44 -2.38 -8.71 2.05
N GLY A 45 -3.56 -8.20 1.67
CA GLY A 45 -4.83 -8.58 2.29
C GLY A 45 -5.14 -10.07 2.11
N ASP A 46 -4.94 -10.62 0.92
CA ASP A 46 -5.10 -12.04 0.62
C ASP A 46 -4.14 -12.91 1.47
N PHE A 47 -2.86 -12.53 1.51
CA PHE A 47 -1.85 -13.21 2.32
C PHE A 47 -2.15 -13.15 3.83
N LEU A 48 -2.57 -11.99 4.34
CA LEU A 48 -2.91 -11.79 5.76
C LEU A 48 -4.28 -12.36 6.12
N SER A 49 -5.19 -12.53 5.16
CA SER A 49 -6.54 -13.05 5.40
C SER A 49 -6.55 -14.50 5.87
N GLY A 50 -5.42 -15.23 5.75
CA GLY A 50 -5.31 -16.61 6.23
C GLY A 50 -6.32 -17.56 5.58
N LYS A 51 -6.90 -17.19 4.42
CA LYS A 51 -7.95 -17.97 3.74
C LYS A 51 -7.40 -19.15 2.94
N VAL A 52 -6.10 -19.40 3.05
CA VAL A 52 -5.40 -20.61 2.59
C VAL A 52 -4.62 -21.20 3.76
N MET A 53 -5.35 -21.73 4.74
CA MET A 53 -4.96 -22.86 5.59
C MET A 53 -6.22 -23.61 6.02
#